data_AF-A0A1S8TBR7-F1
#
_entry.id   AF-A0A1S8TBR7-F1
#
_cell.length_a   1.000
_cell.length_b   1.000
_cell.length_c   1.000
_cell.angle_alpha   90.00
_cell.angle_beta   90.00
_cell.angle_gamma   90.00
#
_symmetry.space_group_name_H-M   'P 1'
#
loop_
_entity.id
_entity.type
_entity.pdbx_description
1 polymer ?
#
loop_
_entity_poly.entity_id
_entity_poly.type
_entity_poly.pdbx_seq_one_letter_code
_entity_poly.pdbx_strand_id
1 'polypeptide(L)' 'MEYLKELSRQEKLVLCGPFKDYPGGMVIICAQDLIEATNIAKSDPFIASGCKSFEIRTLELANEENNYLL' A
#
# COMPACT_ATOMS: atom_id res chain seq x y z
N MET A 1 12.04 -7.69 1.52
CA MET A 1 11.04 -8.71 1.13
C MET A 1 10.30 -9.29 2.32
N GLU A 2 10.95 -9.55 3.46
CA GLU A 2 10.29 -10.11 4.65
C GLU A 2 9.12 -9.26 5.17
N TYR A 3 9.25 -7.94 5.13
CA TYR A 3 8.18 -7.02 5.56
C TYR A 3 6.85 -7.23 4.81
N LEU A 4 6.90 -7.27 3.47
CA LEU A 4 5.69 -7.48 2.65
C LEU A 4 5.12 -8.90 2.82
N LYS A 5 5.98 -9.92 3.06
CA LYS A 5 5.52 -11.27 3.37
C LYS A 5 4.73 -11.31 4.67
N GLU A 6 5.18 -10.60 5.70
CA GLU A 6 4.46 -10.53 6.97
C GLU A 6 3.12 -9.79 6.81
N LEU A 7 3.08 -8.67 6.06
CA LEU A 7 1.80 -8.01 5.75
C LEU A 7 0.84 -8.93 4.98
N SER A 8 1.36 -9.75 4.07
CA SER A 8 0.55 -10.77 3.37
C SER A 8 0.02 -11.82 4.34
N ARG A 9 0.84 -12.29 5.27
CA ARG A 9 0.45 -13.27 6.29
C ARG A 9 -0.58 -12.74 7.29
N GLN A 10 -0.59 -11.41 7.49
CA GLN A 10 -1.56 -10.68 8.30
C GLN A 10 -2.82 -10.30 7.51
N GLU A 11 -2.96 -10.72 6.25
CA GLU A 11 -4.07 -10.34 5.35
C GLU A 11 -4.21 -8.82 5.15
N LYS A 12 -3.15 -8.06 5.44
CA LYS A 12 -3.10 -6.61 5.23
C LYS A 12 -2.65 -6.23 3.84
N LEU A 13 -1.94 -7.10 3.13
CA LEU A 13 -1.46 -6.82 1.76
C LEU A 13 -2.48 -7.28 0.72
N VAL A 14 -3.01 -6.33 -0.07
CA VAL A 14 -3.93 -6.62 -1.19
C VAL A 14 -3.15 -6.84 -2.48
N LEU A 15 -2.25 -5.91 -2.81
CA LEU A 15 -1.46 -5.95 -4.04
C LEU A 15 -0.15 -5.19 -3.85
N CYS A 16 0.94 -5.64 -4.46
CA CYS A 16 2.16 -4.85 -4.57
C CYS A 16 2.96 -5.17 -5.82
N GLY A 17 3.71 -4.19 -6.30
CA GLY A 17 4.68 -4.42 -7.38
C GLY A 17 5.38 -3.14 -7.84
N PRO A 18 6.50 -3.27 -8.55
CA PRO A 18 7.13 -2.15 -9.23
C PRO A 18 6.29 -1.73 -10.44
N PHE A 19 6.35 -0.44 -10.79
CA PHE A 19 5.86 0.01 -12.08
C PHE A 19 6.82 -0.47 -13.19
N LYS A 20 6.27 -0.85 -14.34
CA LYS A 20 7.08 -1.36 -15.46
C LYS A 20 7.68 -0.25 -16.31
N ASP A 21 7.10 0.94 -16.22
CA ASP A 21 7.30 2.10 -17.09
C ASP A 21 7.67 3.38 -16.32
N TYR A 22 7.79 3.31 -14.99
CA TYR A 22 8.17 4.43 -14.14
C TYR A 22 8.98 3.99 -12.91
N PRO A 23 9.96 4.80 -12.42
CA PRO A 23 10.65 4.48 -11.18
C PRO A 23 9.71 4.46 -9.97
N GLY A 24 9.63 3.33 -9.28
CA GLY A 24 8.82 3.19 -8.08
C GLY A 24 7.95 1.95 -8.10
N GLY A 25 6.85 2.00 -7.36
CA GLY A 25 5.89 0.91 -7.30
C GLY A 25 4.68 1.30 -6.48
N MET A 26 3.74 0.36 -6.39
CA MET A 26 2.52 0.51 -5.63
C MET A 26 2.43 -0.60 -4.59
N VAL A 27 1.88 -0.25 -3.44
CA VAL A 27 1.46 -1.21 -2.40
C VAL A 27 0.06 -0.80 -1.98
N ILE A 28 -0.91 -1.70 -2.15
CA ILE A 28 -2.28 -1.54 -1.69
C ILE A 28 -2.43 -2.41 -0.45
N ILE A 29 -2.85 -1.79 0.66
CA ILE A 29 -3.04 -2.43 1.95
C ILE A 29 -4.45 -2.19 2.48
N CYS A 30 -4.95 -3.14 3.27
CA CYS A 30 -6.10 -2.95 4.15
C CYS A 30 -5.60 -2.37 5.48
N ALA A 31 -6.17 -1.23 5.89
CA ALA A 31 -5.92 -0.57 7.15
C ALA A 31 -7.23 0.04 7.68
N GLN A 32 -7.36 0.15 9.00
CA GLN A 32 -8.55 0.69 9.67
C GLN A 32 -8.71 2.19 9.39
N ASP A 33 -7.59 2.92 9.31
CA ASP A 33 -7.57 4.35 9.05
C ASP A 33 -6.24 4.80 8.43
N LEU A 34 -6.14 6.10 8.13
CA LEU A 34 -4.94 6.72 7.56
C LEU A 34 -3.73 6.66 8.51
N ILE A 35 -3.95 6.62 9.82
CA ILE A 35 -2.88 6.57 10.82
C ILE A 35 -2.22 5.19 10.78
N GLU A 36 -3.00 4.11 10.82
CA GLU A 36 -2.50 2.75 10.67
C GLU A 36 -1.80 2.58 9.32
N ALA A 37 -2.42 3.03 8.23
CA ALA A 37 -1.83 2.93 6.90
C ALA A 37 -0.48 3.67 6.81
N THR A 38 -0.37 4.85 7.44
CA THR A 38 0.88 5.62 7.50
C THR A 38 1.94 4.92 8.34
N ASN A 39 1.55 4.29 9.46
CA ASN A 39 2.47 3.55 10.32
C ASN A 39 3.00 2.29 9.61
N ILE A 40 2.15 1.60 8.85
CA ILE A 40 2.57 0.50 7.96
C ILE A 40 3.59 1.03 6.94
N ALA A 41 3.27 2.07 6.18
CA ALA A 41 4.19 2.63 5.19
C ALA A 41 5.56 3.04 5.78
N LYS A 42 5.57 3.72 6.94
CA LYS A 42 6.81 4.12 7.63
C LYS A 42 7.63 2.96 8.18
N SER A 43 7.00 1.80 8.41
CA SER A 43 7.68 0.60 8.92
C SER A 43 8.37 -0.20 7.80
N ASP A 44 8.15 0.14 6.53
CA ASP A 44 8.91 -0.46 5.44
C ASP A 44 10.41 -0.13 5.62
N PRO A 45 11.31 -1.14 5.64
CA PRO A 45 12.73 -0.93 5.86
C PRO A 45 13.39 0.07 4.90
N PHE A 46 12.91 0.19 3.66
CA PHE A 46 13.44 1.14 2.68
C PHE A 46 12.96 2.57 2.94
N ILE A 47 11.78 2.74 3.54
CA ILE A 47 11.27 4.04 3.99
C ILE A 47 11.99 4.45 5.28
N ALA A 48 12.07 3.54 6.26
CA ALA A 48 12.71 3.81 7.54
C ALA A 48 14.21 4.14 7.42
N SER A 49 14.90 3.55 6.44
CA SER A 49 16.31 3.86 6.12
C SER A 49 16.50 5.13 5.29
N GLY A 50 15.42 5.77 4.82
CA GLY A 50 15.48 6.94 3.93
C GLY A 50 15.85 6.62 2.47
N CYS A 51 15.95 5.34 2.10
CA CYS A 51 16.26 4.93 0.72
C CYS A 51 15.10 5.19 -0.26
N LYS A 52 13.86 5.28 0.24
CA LYS A 52 12.65 5.55 -0.54
C LYS A 52 11.76 6.56 0.18
N SER A 53 10.95 7.27 -0.60
CA SER A 53 9.83 8.08 -0.11
C SER A 53 8.50 7.43 -0.52
N PHE A 54 7.39 7.93 0.04
CA PHE A 54 6.05 7.47 -0.32
C PHE A 54 5.05 8.62 -0.30
N GLU A 55 3.96 8.44 -1.06
CA GLU A 55 2.72 9.17 -0.92
C GLU A 55 1.62 8.17 -0.53
N ILE A 56 0.66 8.62 0.29
CA ILE A 56 -0.44 7.76 0.73
C ILE A 56 -1.78 8.42 0.40
N ARG A 57 -2.70 7.60 -0.11
CA ARG A 57 -4.08 7.97 -0.46
C ARG A 57 -5.01 6.83 -0.05
N THR A 58 -6.19 7.18 0.44
CA THR A 58 -7.26 6.21 0.67
C THR A 58 -7.91 5.87 -0.66
N LEU A 59 -7.96 4.58 -1.00
CA LEU A 59 -8.69 4.10 -2.16
C LEU A 59 -10.12 3.76 -1.75
N GLU A 60 -11.10 4.39 -2.39
CA GLU A 60 -12.49 3.94 -2.32
C GLU A 60 -12.69 2.82 -3.35
N LEU A 61 -13.07 1.63 -2.89
CA LEU A 61 -13.26 0.49 -3.79
C LEU A 61 -14.50 0.73 -4.66
N ALA A 62 -14.30 0.72 -5.98
CA ALA A 62 -15.38 0.77 -6.93
C ALA A 62 -16.27 -0.48 -6.80
N ASN A 63 -17.59 -0.27 -6.85
CA ASN A 63 -18.59 -1.32 -6.83
C ASN A 63 -19.84 -0.89 -7.62
N GLU A 64 -20.80 -1.80 -7.78
CA GLU A 64 -22.05 -1.53 -8.52
C GLU A 64 -22.92 -0.45 -7.86
N GLU A 65 -22.75 -0.20 -6.57
CA GLU A 65 -23.57 0.73 -5.78
C GLU A 65 -23.04 2.17 -5.80
N ASN A 66 -21.74 2.38 -6.00
CA ASN A 66 -21.09 3.69 -5.94
C ASN A 66 -20.80 4.33 -7.30
N ASN A 67 -21.26 3.72 -8.41
CA ASN A 67 -21.11 4.23 -9.78
C ASN A 67 -19.64 4.51 -10.19
N TYR A 68 -18.64 3.89 -9.56
CA TYR A 68 -17.25 3.99 -9.99
C TYR A 68 -16.85 2.92 -11.01
N LEU A 69 -17.75 1.99 -11.36
CA LEU A 69 -17.55 0.99 -12.41
C LEU A 69 -17.97 1.46 -13.82
N LEU A 70 -18.18 2.77 -14.02
CA LEU A 70 -18.66 3.38 -15.27
C LEU A 70 -17.68 3.26 -16.44
#